data_AF-A0A1H2SP30-F1
#
_entry.id   AF-A0A1H2SP30-F1
#
_cell.length_a   1.000
_cell.length_b   1.000
_cell.length_c   1.000
_cell.angle_alpha   90.00
_cell.angle_beta   90.00
_cell.angle_gamma   90.00
#
_symmetry.space_group_name_H-M   'P 1'
#
loop_
_entity.id
_entity.type
_entity.pdbx_description
1 polymer ?
#
loop_
_entity_poly.entity_id
_entity_poly.type
_entity_poly.pdbx_seq_one_letter_code
_entity_poly.pdbx_strand_id
1 'polypeptide(L)'
;MYQAAAKIPGVELGGQAQDAEGRTGLVVSFLDADAGMRKQWIFDPQTLDYLGKRTVLAEDGSLGAAGALVETKAVLERGVVDGIGQVPGGR
;
A
#
# COMPACT_ATOMS: atom_id res chain seq x y z
N MET A 1 16.77 -1.90 3.33
CA MET A 1 15.68 -2.91 3.32
C MET A 1 14.91 -2.99 2.01
N TYR A 2 14.64 -1.89 1.30
CA TYR A 2 13.93 -1.93 0.01
C TYR A 2 14.61 -2.72 -1.10
N GLN A 3 15.94 -2.70 -1.17
CA GLN A 3 16.68 -3.57 -2.08
C GLN A 3 16.47 -5.07 -1.79
N ALA A 4 16.06 -5.43 -0.57
CA ALA A 4 15.69 -6.81 -0.25
C ALA A 4 14.25 -7.12 -0.68
N ALA A 5 13.30 -6.20 -0.45
CA ALA A 5 11.93 -6.35 -0.92
C ALA A 5 11.83 -6.41 -2.45
N ALA A 6 12.63 -5.61 -3.17
CA ALA A 6 12.73 -5.65 -4.63
C ALA A 6 13.33 -6.96 -5.19
N LYS A 7 13.93 -7.82 -4.34
CA LYS A 7 14.40 -9.15 -4.75
C LYS A 7 13.32 -10.23 -4.64
N ILE A 8 12.17 -9.92 -4.05
CA ILE A 8 11.04 -10.85 -4.01
C ILE A 8 10.44 -10.91 -5.43
N PRO A 9 10.35 -12.09 -6.06
CA PRO A 9 9.73 -12.23 -7.37
C PRO A 9 8.32 -11.64 -7.41
N GLY A 10 8.01 -10.87 -8.46
CA GLY A 10 6.74 -10.17 -8.60
C GLY A 10 6.68 -8.80 -7.91
N VAL A 11 7.74 -8.38 -7.20
CA VAL A 11 7.85 -7.02 -6.65
C VAL A 11 8.39 -6.04 -7.69
N GLU A 12 7.64 -4.97 -7.92
CA GLU A 12 8.08 -3.82 -8.70
C GLU A 12 8.15 -2.59 -7.80
N LEU A 13 9.28 -1.89 -7.85
CA LEU A 13 9.35 -0.53 -7.31
C LEU A 13 8.72 0.41 -8.33
N GLY A 14 7.53 0.89 -8.00
CA GLY A 14 6.81 1.85 -8.82
C GLY A 14 7.28 3.28 -8.53
N GLY A 15 6.96 4.18 -9.46
CA GLY A 15 7.04 5.62 -9.22
C GLY A 15 6.04 6.09 -8.15
N GLN A 16 5.75 7.39 -8.16
CA GLN A 16 4.83 8.02 -7.22
C GLN A 16 3.39 7.52 -7.39
N ALA A 17 2.70 7.14 -6.31
CA ALA A 17 1.23 6.99 -6.30
C ALA A 17 0.62 7.53 -5.01
N GLN A 18 -0.69 7.80 -5.04
CA GLN A 18 -1.41 8.38 -3.92
C GLN A 18 -2.12 7.32 -3.08
N ASP A 19 -2.09 7.47 -1.75
CA ASP A 19 -2.91 6.68 -0.83
C ASP A 19 -4.38 7.13 -0.82
N ALA A 20 -5.21 6.53 0.04
CA ALA A 20 -6.62 6.89 0.14
C ALA A 20 -6.87 8.30 0.71
N GLU A 21 -5.85 8.95 1.27
CA GLU A 21 -5.88 10.34 1.74
C GLU A 21 -5.38 11.32 0.65
N GLY A 22 -4.90 10.82 -0.50
CA GLY A 22 -4.35 11.63 -1.58
C GLY A 22 -2.86 11.95 -1.42
N ARG A 23 -2.18 11.37 -0.42
CA ARG A 23 -0.75 11.60 -0.19
C ARG A 23 0.08 10.81 -1.18
N THR A 24 0.94 11.50 -1.92
CA THR A 24 1.88 10.87 -2.84
C THR A 24 3.00 10.17 -2.07
N GLY A 25 3.16 8.88 -2.29
CA GLY A 25 4.19 8.05 -1.67
C GLY A 25 5.00 7.22 -2.65
N LEU A 26 6.08 6.64 -2.13
CA LEU A 26 6.87 5.58 -2.77
C LEU A 26 6.04 4.29 -2.80
N VAL A 27 5.97 3.64 -3.96
CA VAL A 27 5.11 2.47 -4.16
C VAL A 27 5.93 1.21 -4.32
N VAL A 28 5.59 0.20 -3.52
CA VAL A 28 5.98 -1.19 -3.75
C VAL A 28 4.77 -1.92 -4.28
N SER A 29 4.85 -2.41 -5.52
CA SER A 29 3.82 -3.27 -6.08
C SER A 29 4.23 -4.73 -5.98
N PHE A 30 3.28 -5.62 -5.73
CA PHE A 30 3.45 -7.07 -5.79
C PHE A 30 2.34 -7.66 -6.64
N LEU A 31 2.71 -8.38 -7.69
CA LEU A 31 1.77 -9.14 -8.53
C LEU A 31 1.47 -10.49 -7.87
N ASP A 32 0.21 -10.68 -7.51
CA ASP A 32 -0.35 -11.94 -7.05
C ASP A 32 -1.02 -12.63 -8.24
N ALA A 33 -0.24 -13.41 -8.99
CA ALA A 33 -0.68 -14.03 -10.25
C ALA A 33 -1.83 -15.02 -10.04
N ASP A 34 -1.82 -15.75 -8.91
CA ASP A 34 -2.89 -16.70 -8.59
C ASP A 34 -4.22 -16.00 -8.31
N ALA A 35 -4.18 -14.79 -7.74
CA ALA A 35 -5.36 -13.99 -7.46
C ALA A 35 -5.78 -13.05 -8.62
N GLY A 36 -4.95 -12.90 -9.65
CA GLY A 36 -5.17 -11.90 -10.72
C GLY A 36 -5.16 -10.46 -10.21
N MET A 37 -4.40 -10.18 -9.15
CA MET A 37 -4.42 -8.88 -8.45
C MET A 37 -3.01 -8.31 -8.29
N ARG A 38 -2.93 -6.97 -8.31
CA ARG A 38 -1.72 -6.23 -7.99
C ARG A 38 -1.93 -5.49 -6.66
N LYS A 39 -1.18 -5.89 -5.65
CA LYS A 39 -1.13 -5.24 -4.33
C LYS A 39 -0.09 -4.13 -4.37
N GLN A 40 -0.41 -2.97 -3.82
CA GLN A 40 0.45 -1.79 -3.81
C GLN A 40 0.53 -1.25 -2.40
N TRP A 41 1.72 -1.20 -1.82
CA TRP A 41 1.98 -0.55 -0.53
C TRP A 41 2.62 0.82 -0.79
N ILE A 42 2.17 1.81 -0.03
CA ILE A 42 2.49 3.22 -0.22
C ILE A 42 3.19 3.72 1.03
N PHE A 43 4.33 4.36 0.84
CA PHE A 43 5.19 4.82 1.92
C PHE A 43 5.55 6.29 1.75
N ASP A 44 5.77 6.99 2.85
CA ASP A 44 6.31 8.34 2.81
C ASP A 44 7.71 8.31 2.17
N PRO A 45 8.00 9.12 1.14
CA PRO A 45 9.26 9.05 0.43
C PRO A 45 10.44 9.60 1.25
N GLN A 46 10.18 10.42 2.29
CA GLN A 46 11.20 11.02 3.15
C GLN A 46 11.47 10.17 4.39
N THR A 47 10.41 9.71 5.07
CA THR A 47 10.52 8.96 6.34
C THR A 47 10.42 7.46 6.17
N LEU A 48 9.89 6.99 5.04
CA LEU A 48 9.58 5.58 4.75
C LEU A 48 8.47 5.01 5.66
N ASP A 49 7.69 5.87 6.29
CA ASP A 49 6.52 5.45 7.06
C ASP A 49 5.47 4.83 6.15
N TYR A 50 4.83 3.77 6.61
CA TYR A 50 3.74 3.13 5.89
C TYR A 50 2.49 4.04 5.91
N LEU A 51 2.07 4.51 4.74
CA LEU A 51 0.91 5.39 4.57
C LEU A 51 -0.37 4.61 4.28
N GLY A 52 -0.26 3.48 3.58
CA GLY A 52 -1.44 2.73 3.18
C GLY A 52 -1.17 1.68 2.11
N LYS A 53 -2.25 1.09 1.62
CA LYS A 53 -2.21 0.15 0.51
C LYS A 53 -3.39 0.33 -0.43
N ARG A 54 -3.21 -0.12 -1.66
CA ARG A 54 -4.28 -0.33 -2.62
C ARG A 54 -4.10 -1.67 -3.32
N THR A 55 -5.20 -2.31 -3.68
CA THR A 55 -5.23 -3.54 -4.48
C THR A 55 -6.04 -3.26 -5.73
N VAL A 56 -5.50 -3.63 -6.89
CA VAL A 56 -6.19 -3.48 -8.18
C VAL A 56 -6.20 -4.80 -8.96
N LEU A 57 -7.10 -4.92 -9.93
CA LEU A 57 -7.06 -6.01 -10.90
C LEU A 57 -5.79 -5.91 -11.75
N ALA A 58 -5.11 -7.04 -11.94
CA ALA A 58 -3.87 -7.09 -12.73
C ALA A 58 -4.14 -7.14 -14.24
N GLU A 59 -5.30 -7.65 -14.64
CA GLU A 59 -5.70 -7.88 -16.01
C GLU A 59 -7.22 -7.64 -16.19
N ASP A 60 -7.64 -7.55 -17.45
CA ASP A 60 -9.06 -7.47 -17.80
C ASP A 60 -9.75 -8.81 -17.53
N GLY A 61 -10.96 -8.76 -16.98
CA GLY A 61 -11.73 -9.97 -16.72
C GLY A 61 -13.18 -9.68 -16.35
N SER A 62 -13.87 -10.71 -15.88
CA SER A 62 -15.28 -10.61 -15.48
C SER A 62 -15.52 -9.65 -14.31
N LEU A 63 -14.49 -9.38 -13.50
CA LEU A 63 -14.55 -8.47 -12.35
C LEU A 63 -14.30 -7.01 -12.74
N GLY A 64 -13.83 -6.73 -13.96
CA GLY A 64 -13.54 -5.38 -14.44
C GLY A 64 -12.26 -5.31 -15.28
N ALA A 65 -11.89 -4.09 -15.64
CA ALA A 65 -10.67 -3.81 -16.38
C ALA A 65 -9.42 -3.86 -15.49
N ALA A 66 -8.27 -4.12 -16.10
CA ALA A 66 -6.96 -3.99 -15.47
C ALA A 66 -6.82 -2.60 -14.84
N GLY A 67 -6.33 -2.58 -13.59
CA GLY A 67 -6.20 -1.35 -12.81
C GLY A 67 -7.47 -0.92 -12.06
N ALA A 68 -8.60 -1.60 -12.23
CA ALA A 68 -9.80 -1.34 -11.42
C ALA A 68 -9.52 -1.56 -9.92
N LEU A 69 -9.99 -0.64 -9.08
CA LEU A 69 -9.76 -0.66 -7.65
C LEU A 69 -10.59 -1.75 -6.97
N VAL A 70 -9.91 -2.64 -6.26
CA VAL A 70 -10.52 -3.70 -5.44
C VAL A 70 -10.57 -3.29 -3.97
N GLU A 71 -9.48 -2.71 -3.46
CA GLU A 71 -9.35 -2.33 -2.06
C GLU A 71 -8.44 -1.11 -1.92
N THR A 72 -8.74 -0.21 -0.99
CA THR A 72 -7.81 0.84 -0.55
C THR A 72 -7.90 1.03 0.95
N LYS A 73 -6.76 1.28 1.60
CA LYS A 73 -6.66 1.61 3.03
C LYS A 73 -5.58 2.69 3.22
N ALA A 74 -5.83 3.62 4.13
CA ALA A 74 -4.84 4.59 4.59
C ALA A 74 -4.70 4.54 6.12
N VAL A 75 -3.49 4.82 6.60
CA VAL A 75 -3.19 5.10 8.00
C VAL A 75 -3.40 6.59 8.21
N LEU A 76 -4.43 6.94 8.98
CA LEU A 76 -4.78 8.34 9.28
C LEU A 76 -3.99 8.87 10.48
N GLU A 77 -3.91 8.05 11.53
CA GLU A 77 -3.21 8.41 12.76
C GLU A 77 -2.47 7.21 13.32
N ARG A 78 -1.32 7.47 13.95
CA ARG A 78 -0.54 6.48 14.69
C ARG A 78 -0.01 7.11 15.96
N GLY A 79 -0.07 6.38 17.06
CA GLY A 79 0.58 6.78 18.30
C GLY A 79 1.01 5.58 19.13
N VAL A 80 1.86 5.85 20.10
CA VAL A 80 2.36 4.89 21.09
C VAL A 80 1.72 5.23 22.43
N VAL A 81 1.28 4.21 23.15
CA VAL A 81 0.68 4.34 24.48
C VAL A 81 1.40 3.43 25.47
N ASP A 82 1.40 3.82 26.75
CA ASP A 82 2.14 3.11 27.79
C ASP A 82 1.32 1.97 28.42
N GLY A 83 -0.01 2.01 28.30
CA GLY A 83 -0.92 1.07 28.93
C GLY A 83 -1.83 0.32 27.96
N ILE A 84 -2.13 -0.94 28.29
CA ILE A 84 -3.15 -1.73 27.58
C ILE A 84 -4.51 -1.03 27.72
N GLY A 85 -5.23 -0.90 26.60
CA GLY A 85 -6.55 -0.26 26.55
C GLY A 85 -6.52 1.26 26.46
N GLN A 86 -5.34 1.89 26.51
CA GLN A 86 -5.21 3.31 26.19
C GLN A 86 -5.28 3.51 24.67
N VAL A 87 -5.98 4.56 24.25
CA VAL A 87 -5.97 5.03 22.86
C VAL A 87 -4.95 6.14 22.73
N PRO A 88 -4.19 6.22 21.61
CA PRO A 88 -3.41 7.40 21.29
C PRO A 88 -4.27 8.66 21.39
N GLY A 89 -3.70 9.73 21.94
CA GLY A 89 -4.39 11.01 22.06
C GLY A 89 -4.70 11.57 20.69
N GLY A 90 -5.91 11.29 20.20
CA GLY A 90 -6.43 11.82 18.95
C GLY A 90 -6.58 13.34 18.98
N ARG A 91 -6.50 13.94 17.80
CA ARG A 91 -6.63 15.38 17.57
C ARG A 91 -8.05 15.89 17.83
#